data_AF-X0UAT9-F1
#
_entry.id   AF-X0UAT9-F1
#
_cell.length_a   1.000
_cell.length_b   1.000
_cell.length_c   1.000
_cell.angle_alpha   90.00
_cell.angle_beta   90.00
_cell.angle_gamma   90.00
#
_symmetry.space_group_name_H-M   'P 1'
#
loop_
_entity.id
_entity.type
_entity.pdbx_description
1 polymer ?
#
loop_
_entity_poly.entity_id
_entity_poly.type
_entity_poly.pdbx_seq_one_letter_code
_entity_poly.pdbx_strand_id
1 'polypeptide(L)' 'MPELRQNMATKDWVILAVERSERPEELAQPDRPLTEDRPEWEATCPFCPGNEE' A
#
# COMPACT_ATOMS: atom_id res chain seq x y z
N MET A 1 -11.57 4.85 -20.27
CA MET A 1 -11.10 4.14 -21.47
C MET A 1 -9.77 3.49 -21.12
N PRO A 2 -9.65 2.16 -21.18
CA PRO A 2 -8.39 1.50 -20.84
C PRO A 2 -7.34 1.73 -21.93
N GLU A 3 -6.09 1.89 -21.53
CA GLU A 3 -4.92 2.05 -22.39
C GLU A 3 -3.84 1.02 -22.04
N LEU A 4 -3.07 0.58 -23.04
CA LEU A 4 -1.84 -0.19 -22.85
C LEU A 4 -0.61 0.69 -23.08
N ARG A 5 0.28 0.75 -22.09
CA ARG A 5 1.59 1.43 -22.21
C ARG A 5 2.72 0.45 -21.96
N GLN A 6 3.77 0.51 -22.77
CA GLN A 6 4.99 -0.26 -22.50
C GLN A 6 5.88 0.51 -21.52
N ASN A 7 6.31 -0.16 -20.45
CA ASN A 7 7.38 0.34 -19.60
C ASN A 7 8.71 0.19 -20.33
N MET A 8 9.36 1.30 -20.66
CA MET A 8 10.62 1.27 -21.43
C MET A 8 11.81 0.69 -20.66
N ALA A 9 11.78 0.72 -19.32
CA ALA A 9 12.85 0.18 -18.48
C ALA A 9 12.79 -1.34 -18.35
N THR A 10 11.57 -1.92 -18.22
CA THR A 10 11.39 -3.37 -18.04
C THR A 10 10.95 -4.10 -19.31
N LYS A 11 10.49 -3.35 -20.33
CA LYS A 11 9.87 -3.84 -21.58
C LYS A 11 8.51 -4.53 -21.41
N ASP A 12 7.93 -4.45 -20.22
CA ASP A 12 6.59 -5.00 -19.95
C ASP A 12 5.48 -4.08 -20.40
N TRP A 13 4.31 -4.66 -20.67
CA TRP A 13 3.08 -3.93 -20.96
C TRP A 13 2.26 -3.72 -19.69
N VAL A 14 1.78 -2.51 -19.48
CA VAL A 14 0.95 -2.11 -18.33
C VAL A 14 -0.42 -1.67 -18.83
N ILE A 15 -1.47 -2.12 -18.15
CA ILE A 15 -2.85 -1.68 -18.39
C ILE A 15 -3.16 -0.50 -17.48
N LEU A 16 -3.54 0.63 -18.07
CA LEU A 16 -4.06 1.80 -17.37
C LEU A 16 -5.58 1.83 -17.53
N ALA A 17 -6.33 1.67 -16.44
CA ALA A 17 -7.80 1.62 -16.45
C ALA A 17 -8.37 2.32 -15.20
N VAL A 18 -8.43 3.66 -15.24
CA VAL A 18 -8.81 4.51 -14.10
C VAL A 18 -10.20 4.16 -13.56
N GLU A 19 -11.13 3.82 -14.44
CA GLU A 19 -12.52 3.47 -14.07
C GLU A 19 -12.62 2.21 -13.19
N ARG A 20 -11.55 1.40 -13.07
CA ARG A 20 -11.54 0.27 -12.14
C ARG A 20 -11.62 0.69 -10.68
N SER A 21 -11.24 1.93 -10.36
CA SER A 21 -11.29 2.48 -9.00
C SER A 21 -12.72 2.80 -8.55
N GLU A 22 -13.69 2.84 -9.47
CA GLU A 22 -15.11 3.10 -9.14
C GLU A 22 -15.88 1.84 -8.72
N ARG A 23 -15.21 0.69 -8.66
CA ARG A 23 -15.86 -0.57 -8.28
C ARG A 23 -16.20 -0.56 -6.79
N PRO A 24 -17.24 -1.29 -6.37
CA PRO A 24 -17.53 -1.44 -4.95
C PRO A 24 -16.34 -2.00 -4.18
N GLU A 25 -15.98 -1.33 -3.08
CA GLU A 25 -14.86 -1.68 -2.21
C GLU A 25 -15.32 -2.31 -0.88
N GLU A 26 -16.50 -2.95 -0.86
CA GLU A 26 -17.11 -3.52 0.36
C GLU A 26 -16.23 -4.57 1.08
N LEU A 27 -15.28 -5.18 0.35
CA LEU A 27 -14.30 -6.14 0.89
C LEU A 27 -12.90 -5.55 1.07
N ALA A 28 -12.73 -4.24 0.85
CA ALA A 28 -11.44 -3.59 1.10
C ALA A 28 -11.12 -3.64 2.59
N GLN A 29 -9.84 -3.80 2.92
CA GLN A 29 -9.38 -3.70 4.29
C GLN A 29 -9.63 -2.27 4.78
N PRO A 30 -10.01 -2.08 6.06
CA PRO A 30 -10.11 -0.74 6.62
C PRO A 30 -8.77 -0.03 6.52
N ASP A 31 -8.83 1.30 6.43
CA ASP A 31 -7.64 2.13 6.45
C ASP A 31 -6.77 1.77 7.65
N ARG A 32 -5.49 1.53 7.37
CA ARG A 32 -4.50 1.28 8.42
C ARG A 32 -4.26 2.60 9.17
N PRO A 33 -4.03 2.56 10.50
CA PRO A 33 -3.70 3.76 11.25
C PRO A 33 -2.48 4.44 10.62
N LEU A 34 -2.57 5.77 10.52
CA LEU A 34 -1.48 6.58 10.02
C LEU A 34 -0.26 6.36 10.91
N THR A 35 0.92 6.59 10.35
CA THR A 35 2.16 6.39 11.12
C THR A 35 2.22 7.33 12.32
N GLU A 36 1.63 8.53 12.22
CA GLU A 36 1.55 9.51 13.31
C GLU A 36 0.59 9.11 14.44
N ASP A 37 -0.40 8.26 14.16
CA ASP A 37 -1.35 7.77 15.18
C ASP A 37 -0.77 6.62 16.01
N ARG A 38 0.38 6.07 15.61
CA ARG A 38 1.03 4.95 16.30
C ARG A 38 1.78 5.47 17.53
N PRO A 39 1.83 4.68 18.61
CA PRO A 39 2.67 5.04 19.75
C PRO A 39 4.14 5.13 19.34
N GLU A 40 4.88 6.06 19.94
CA GLU A 40 6.31 6.24 19.70
C GLU A 40 7.14 5.00 20.08
N TRP A 41 6.61 4.17 20.99
CA TRP A 41 7.25 2.97 21.48
C TRP A 41 6.22 1.90 21.85
N GLU A 42 6.50 0.64 21.50
CA GLU A 42 5.70 -0.53 21.88
C GLU A 42 6.57 -1.66 22.41
N ALA A 43 6.17 -2.27 23.53
CA ALA A 43 6.90 -3.38 24.16
C ALA A 43 6.97 -4.63 23.28
N THR A 44 6.02 -4.82 22.36
CA THR A 44 5.99 -5.96 21.44
C THR A 44 6.67 -5.69 20.12
N CYS A 45 7.16 -4.47 19.89
CA CYS A 45 7.84 -4.11 18.65
C CYS A 45 9.34 -4.42 18.77
N PRO A 46 9.89 -5.39 18.01
CA PRO A 46 11.31 -5.75 18.07
C PRO A 46 12.24 -4.68 17.47
N PHE A 47 11.68 -3.66 16.83
CA PHE A 47 12.43 -2.54 16.27
C PHE A 47 12.43 -1.31 17.19
N CYS A 48 11.68 -1.33 18.28
CA CYS A 48 11.70 -0.25 19.26
C CYS A 48 12.97 -0.33 20.12
N PRO A 49 13.59 0.81 20.47
CA PRO A 49 14.77 0.83 21.33
C PRO A 49 14.52 0.10 22.66
N GLY A 50 15.44 -0.76 23.07
CA GLY A 50 15.34 -1.58 24.28
C GLY A 50 14.66 -2.94 24.11
N ASN A 51 14.20 -3.29 22.89
CA ASN A 51 13.59 -4.58 22.56
C ASN A 51 14.44 -5.40 21.56
N GLU A 52 15.76 -5.24 21.56
CA GLU A 52 16.66 -5.81 20.53
C GLU A 52 17.10 -7.28 20.74
N GLU A 53 16.59 -7.98 21.76
CA GLU A 53 16.99 -9.37 22.08
C GLU A 53 16.51 -10.42 21.07
#